data_AF-A0A7V4Q6T0-F1
#
_entry.id   AF-A0A7V4Q6T0-F1
#
_cell.length_a   1.000
_cell.length_b   1.000
_cell.length_c   1.000
_cell.angle_alpha   90.00
_cell.angle_beta   90.00
_cell.angle_gamma   90.00
#
_symmetry.space_group_name_H-M   'P 1'
#
loop_
_entity.id
_entity.type
_entity.pdbx_description
1 polymer ?
#
loop_
_entity_poly.entity_id
_entity_poly.type
_entity_poly.pdbx_seq_one_letter_code
_entity_poly.pdbx_strand_id
1 'polypeptide(L)'
;SFEEKTEELTENFASLGFDLDELVADQKLVLDYVHIEKSELEDTGDYDLEGLFIRLGHAIDSIGAKRVALDTIETLFSGLSDETILRAELRRLFRFLKEKGVTAVITGEQGTGTLTRYGLDEYVADCVIFLDHEVNQRIATRRLRIVKYRGSSHGTSECPFLIDDQGFSVLPISSLRLDHPASTERVSTGIPRLDTMLGGKGFFRGSSILVTGTAGTGKSSMAAHFVAAACRRGERCIYFAFEESQNQIIRNMRSIGIDLAPWAEQGLLRFQNSRPTMYGLEMHLVTMHKAIESFDPAIIVVDPISNLLAGSNEAEVTSMLSRLIDFLKMKQVTAFCTDLTSSAATRSRPDGTDTGIASLMDTWLLLQTMEVNGERNRGLYILKSRGMEHSNQVREFVLSDGGVQLRDVYIGSSGVLTGSARTAQEAQEKAETLLRKQEIERKQSEIERKKTVTEAQITALRAQFEVERDILELVIVREKLRDETLVQGDLAISRSRQVSDLPPKLGSRKTGKDGHK
;
A
#
# COMPACT_ATOMS: atom_id res chain seq x y z
N SER A 1 5.20 -5.54 -51.36
CA SER A 1 6.51 -5.95 -50.84
C SER A 1 7.49 -6.05 -51.98
N PHE A 2 8.72 -5.61 -51.75
CA PHE A 2 9.83 -5.68 -52.68
C PHE A 2 10.90 -6.70 -52.24
N GLU A 3 10.78 -7.21 -51.00
CA GLU A 3 11.72 -8.19 -50.43
C GLU A 3 11.05 -9.55 -50.23
N GLU A 4 10.00 -9.60 -49.40
CA GLU A 4 9.31 -10.84 -49.04
C GLU A 4 8.17 -11.18 -50.01
N LYS A 5 8.04 -12.46 -50.36
CA LYS A 5 6.93 -12.96 -51.19
C LYS A 5 5.61 -12.93 -50.43
N THR A 6 4.49 -12.97 -51.16
CA THR A 6 3.14 -12.98 -50.57
C THR A 6 2.90 -14.19 -49.66
N GLU A 7 3.45 -15.35 -50.01
CA GLU A 7 3.38 -16.59 -49.22
C GLU A 7 4.14 -16.45 -47.89
N GLU A 8 5.36 -15.89 -47.93
CA GLU A 8 6.20 -15.66 -46.74
C GLU A 8 5.56 -14.64 -45.79
N LEU A 9 4.99 -13.55 -46.34
CA LEU A 9 4.23 -12.57 -45.55
C LEU A 9 3.05 -13.24 -44.83
N THR A 10 2.33 -14.12 -45.52
CA THR A 10 1.16 -14.79 -44.94
C THR A 10 1.58 -15.70 -43.78
N GLU A 11 2.67 -16.46 -43.94
CA GLU A 11 3.21 -17.32 -42.88
C GLU A 11 3.74 -16.50 -41.68
N ASN A 12 4.49 -15.42 -41.95
CA ASN A 12 5.04 -14.54 -40.92
C ASN A 12 3.93 -13.88 -40.09
N PHE A 13 2.88 -13.37 -40.74
CA PHE A 13 1.79 -12.67 -40.07
C PHE A 13 0.81 -13.62 -39.36
N ALA A 14 0.70 -14.88 -39.78
CA ALA A 14 -0.06 -15.90 -39.05
C ALA A 14 0.48 -16.10 -37.63
N SER A 15 1.81 -16.00 -37.43
CA SER A 15 2.44 -16.09 -36.11
C SER A 15 2.08 -14.94 -35.16
N LEU A 16 1.62 -13.82 -35.72
CA LEU A 16 1.19 -12.61 -35.00
C LEU A 16 -0.34 -12.52 -34.86
N GLY A 17 -1.06 -13.59 -35.22
CA GLY A 17 -2.52 -13.67 -35.14
C GLY A 17 -3.27 -12.98 -36.27
N PHE A 18 -2.63 -12.69 -37.40
CA PHE A 18 -3.27 -12.10 -38.59
C PHE A 18 -3.46 -13.14 -39.69
N ASP A 19 -4.70 -13.32 -40.14
CA ASP A 19 -5.02 -14.12 -41.33
C ASP A 19 -5.07 -13.21 -42.56
N LEU A 20 -3.97 -13.16 -43.32
CA LEU A 20 -3.91 -12.32 -44.52
C LEU A 20 -4.71 -12.92 -45.69
N ASP A 21 -4.84 -14.24 -45.76
CA ASP A 21 -5.57 -14.93 -46.81
C ASP A 21 -7.07 -14.60 -46.73
N GLU A 22 -7.63 -14.61 -45.51
CA GLU A 22 -9.01 -14.17 -45.27
C GLU A 22 -9.22 -12.72 -45.72
N LEU A 23 -8.29 -11.82 -45.39
CA LEU A 23 -8.39 -10.40 -45.76
C LEU A 23 -8.30 -10.18 -47.27
N VAL A 24 -7.50 -10.99 -47.98
CA VAL A 24 -7.40 -10.95 -49.45
C VAL A 24 -8.68 -11.50 -50.07
N ALA A 25 -9.20 -12.62 -49.57
CA ALA A 25 -10.45 -13.22 -50.04
C ALA A 25 -11.65 -12.27 -49.87
N ASP A 26 -11.67 -11.52 -48.75
CA ASP A 26 -12.67 -10.51 -48.44
C ASP A 26 -12.51 -9.19 -49.22
N GLN A 27 -11.52 -9.09 -50.12
CA GLN A 27 -11.17 -7.87 -50.85
C GLN A 27 -10.85 -6.67 -49.93
N LYS A 28 -10.36 -6.94 -48.72
CA LYS A 28 -9.93 -5.92 -47.75
C LYS A 28 -8.43 -5.63 -47.84
N LEU A 29 -7.66 -6.55 -48.44
CA LEU A 29 -6.22 -6.45 -48.62
C LEU A 29 -5.84 -6.88 -50.03
N VAL A 30 -4.86 -6.19 -50.62
CA VAL A 30 -4.14 -6.66 -51.81
C VAL A 30 -2.67 -6.77 -51.44
N LEU A 31 -2.12 -7.97 -51.57
CA LEU A 31 -0.69 -8.21 -51.44
C LEU A 31 -0.09 -8.26 -52.84
N ASP A 32 0.83 -7.35 -53.12
CA ASP A 32 1.57 -7.32 -54.39
C ASP A 32 3.06 -7.47 -54.10
N TYR A 33 3.69 -8.48 -54.71
CA TYR A 33 5.13 -8.69 -54.69
C TYR A 33 5.74 -8.20 -56.00
N VAL A 34 6.76 -7.36 -55.87
CA VAL A 34 7.49 -6.79 -57.01
C VAL A 34 8.96 -7.17 -56.85
N HIS A 35 9.41 -8.13 -57.65
CA HIS A 35 10.81 -8.52 -57.70
C HIS A 35 11.61 -7.48 -58.48
N ILE A 36 12.67 -6.94 -57.87
CA ILE A 36 13.58 -5.96 -58.48
C ILE A 36 15.02 -6.44 -58.24
N GLU A 37 15.65 -7.00 -59.26
CA GLU A 37 17.05 -7.43 -59.20
C GLU A 37 17.93 -6.57 -60.10
N LYS A 38 18.99 -6.00 -59.51
CA LYS A 38 19.95 -5.15 -60.24
C LYS A 38 20.67 -5.87 -61.37
N SER A 39 20.84 -7.19 -61.26
CA SER A 39 21.43 -8.07 -62.27
C SER A 39 20.53 -8.31 -63.48
N GLU A 40 19.20 -8.20 -63.31
CA GLU A 40 18.20 -8.48 -64.34
C GLU A 40 17.67 -7.22 -65.04
N LEU A 41 18.05 -6.03 -64.56
CA LEU A 41 17.78 -4.77 -65.23
C LEU A 41 18.69 -4.62 -66.45
N GLU A 42 18.22 -5.10 -67.61
CA GLU A 42 18.85 -4.75 -68.89
C GLU A 42 18.60 -3.26 -69.20
N ASP A 43 19.68 -2.48 -69.31
CA ASP A 43 19.67 -1.04 -69.61
C ASP A 43 19.12 -0.77 -71.04
N THR A 44 17.80 -0.80 -71.21
CA THR A 44 17.11 -0.14 -72.33
C THR A 44 16.36 1.08 -71.84
N GLY A 45 17.08 2.07 -71.33
CA GLY A 45 16.54 3.37 -70.91
C GLY A 45 16.93 3.78 -69.49
N ASP A 46 16.56 5.00 -69.10
CA ASP A 46 16.68 5.44 -67.71
C ASP A 46 15.63 4.70 -66.85
N TYR A 47 16.06 4.09 -65.74
CA TYR A 47 15.16 3.43 -64.79
C TYR A 47 14.15 4.44 -64.21
N ASP A 48 12.85 4.16 -64.35
CA ASP A 48 11.76 4.99 -63.82
C ASP A 48 10.71 4.17 -63.03
N LEU A 49 9.84 4.88 -62.30
CA LEU A 49 8.79 4.27 -61.49
C LEU A 49 7.41 4.21 -62.17
N GLU A 50 7.33 4.41 -63.50
CA GLU A 50 6.03 4.55 -64.17
C GLU A 50 5.24 3.24 -64.16
N GLY A 51 5.90 2.11 -64.45
CA GLY A 51 5.30 0.78 -64.35
C GLY A 51 4.79 0.46 -62.94
N LEU A 52 5.53 0.93 -61.91
CA LEU A 52 5.11 0.78 -60.52
C LEU A 52 3.87 1.62 -60.20
N PHE A 53 3.78 2.87 -60.68
CA PHE A 53 2.59 3.70 -60.47
C PHE A 53 1.33 3.09 -61.10
N ILE A 54 1.46 2.45 -62.26
CA ILE A 54 0.34 1.74 -62.89
C ILE A 54 -0.11 0.56 -62.02
N ARG A 55 0.84 -0.27 -61.55
CA ARG A 55 0.53 -1.41 -60.66
C ARG A 55 -0.10 -0.95 -59.34
N LEU A 56 0.53 0.02 -58.66
CA LEU A 56 0.00 0.60 -57.41
C LEU A 56 -1.36 1.24 -57.62
N GLY A 57 -1.54 2.00 -58.70
CA GLY A 57 -2.82 2.62 -59.05
C GLY A 57 -3.93 1.58 -59.21
N HIS A 58 -3.67 0.52 -59.98
CA HIS A 58 -4.60 -0.59 -60.14
C HIS A 58 -4.92 -1.28 -58.81
N ALA A 59 -3.91 -1.59 -57.99
CA ALA A 59 -4.11 -2.22 -56.69
C ALA A 59 -4.98 -1.35 -55.76
N ILE A 60 -4.67 -0.04 -55.67
CA ILE A 60 -5.45 0.92 -54.87
C ILE A 60 -6.90 0.98 -55.35
N ASP A 61 -7.10 1.13 -56.67
CA ASP A 61 -8.43 1.31 -57.24
C ASP A 61 -9.27 0.02 -57.16
N SER A 62 -8.63 -1.15 -57.25
CA SER A 62 -9.31 -2.46 -57.25
C SER A 62 -10.08 -2.78 -55.96
N ILE A 63 -9.59 -2.31 -54.81
CA ILE A 63 -10.23 -2.52 -53.50
C ILE A 63 -10.67 -1.20 -52.85
N GLY A 64 -10.52 -0.06 -53.54
CA GLY A 64 -10.77 1.26 -52.96
C GLY A 64 -9.90 1.52 -51.72
N ALA A 65 -8.61 1.16 -51.81
CA ALA A 65 -7.70 1.19 -50.67
C ALA A 65 -7.60 2.61 -50.07
N LYS A 66 -7.62 2.69 -48.74
CA LYS A 66 -7.38 3.95 -48.01
C LYS A 66 -5.96 4.05 -47.47
N ARG A 67 -5.25 2.92 -47.40
CA ARG A 67 -3.93 2.77 -46.81
C ARG A 67 -3.05 1.96 -47.73
N VAL A 68 -1.78 2.33 -47.83
CA VAL A 68 -0.77 1.64 -48.62
C VAL A 68 0.44 1.40 -47.72
N ALA A 69 0.97 0.18 -47.71
CA ALA A 69 2.24 -0.15 -47.06
C ALA A 69 3.26 -0.53 -48.14
N LEU A 70 4.41 0.14 -48.15
CA LEU A 70 5.53 -0.14 -49.05
C LEU A 70 6.72 -0.63 -48.22
N ASP A 71 7.25 -1.79 -48.58
CA ASP A 71 8.27 -2.51 -47.80
C ASP A 71 9.27 -3.23 -48.71
N THR A 72 10.54 -2.86 -48.83
CA THR A 72 11.25 -1.64 -48.35
C THR A 72 11.50 -0.67 -49.52
N ILE A 73 11.88 0.60 -49.26
CA ILE A 73 12.21 1.54 -50.35
C ILE A 73 13.58 1.28 -50.97
N GLU A 74 14.51 0.69 -50.23
CA GLU A 74 15.90 0.52 -50.65
C GLU A 74 16.02 -0.37 -51.88
N THR A 75 15.25 -1.47 -51.91
CA THR A 75 15.18 -2.40 -53.04
C THR A 75 14.68 -1.71 -54.30
N LEU A 76 13.62 -0.91 -54.18
CA LEU A 76 13.01 -0.12 -55.25
C LEU A 76 13.98 0.89 -55.89
N PHE A 77 14.99 1.34 -55.15
CA PHE A 77 15.95 2.34 -55.60
C PHE A 77 17.37 1.80 -55.84
N SER A 78 17.59 0.49 -55.68
CA SER A 78 18.89 -0.17 -55.89
C SER A 78 19.47 0.03 -57.30
N GLY A 79 18.60 0.24 -58.28
CA GLY A 79 18.92 0.56 -59.69
C GLY A 79 19.37 2.00 -59.92
N LEU A 80 19.09 2.93 -59.01
CA LEU A 80 19.51 4.33 -59.11
C LEU A 80 20.80 4.56 -58.32
N SER A 81 21.82 5.09 -59.00
CA SER A 81 23.11 5.44 -58.38
C SER A 81 23.22 6.92 -58.01
N ASP A 82 22.43 7.81 -58.63
CA ASP A 82 22.44 9.26 -58.37
C ASP A 82 21.38 9.65 -57.34
N GLU A 83 21.81 10.25 -56.22
CA GLU A 83 20.93 10.74 -55.17
C GLU A 83 19.92 11.81 -55.64
N THR A 84 20.25 12.56 -56.68
CA THR A 84 19.39 13.62 -57.22
C THR A 84 18.18 13.02 -57.92
N ILE A 85 18.41 11.97 -58.73
CA ILE A 85 17.36 11.22 -59.43
C ILE A 85 16.51 10.48 -58.39
N LEU A 86 17.17 9.85 -57.41
CA LEU A 86 16.50 9.21 -56.27
C LEU A 86 15.55 10.15 -55.53
N ARG A 87 16.01 11.36 -55.16
CA ARG A 87 15.18 12.40 -54.53
C ARG A 87 14.02 12.86 -55.43
N ALA A 88 14.19 12.86 -56.75
CA ALA A 88 13.14 13.25 -57.69
C ALA A 88 12.04 12.17 -57.75
N GLU A 89 12.42 10.90 -57.90
CA GLU A 89 11.49 9.77 -57.96
C GLU A 89 10.75 9.55 -56.63
N LEU A 90 11.42 9.68 -55.48
CA LEU A 90 10.76 9.66 -54.16
C LEU A 90 9.67 10.74 -54.06
N ARG A 91 9.96 11.96 -54.50
CA ARG A 91 8.97 13.06 -54.53
C ARG A 91 7.81 12.76 -55.47
N ARG A 92 8.08 12.12 -56.62
CA ARG A 92 7.05 11.72 -57.59
C ARG A 92 6.13 10.66 -57.00
N LEU A 93 6.69 9.62 -56.36
CA LEU A 93 5.95 8.58 -55.64
C LEU A 93 5.06 9.17 -54.54
N PHE A 94 5.61 10.03 -53.67
CA PHE A 94 4.83 10.59 -52.56
C PHE A 94 3.72 11.53 -53.05
N ARG A 95 3.98 12.28 -54.13
CA ARG A 95 2.96 13.12 -54.76
C ARG A 95 1.83 12.28 -55.35
N PHE A 96 2.17 11.20 -56.07
CA PHE A 96 1.19 10.26 -56.62
C PHE A 96 0.29 9.68 -55.52
N LEU A 97 0.88 9.21 -54.41
CA LEU A 97 0.11 8.67 -53.27
C LEU A 97 -0.79 9.74 -52.62
N LYS A 98 -0.32 10.99 -52.51
CA LYS A 98 -1.12 12.13 -52.02
C LYS A 98 -2.27 12.46 -52.96
N GLU A 99 -2.04 12.48 -54.26
CA GLU A 99 -3.06 12.74 -55.29
C GLU A 99 -4.14 11.64 -55.30
N LYS A 100 -3.74 10.38 -55.05
CA LYS A 100 -4.67 9.26 -54.83
C LYS A 100 -5.45 9.36 -53.51
N GLY A 101 -5.06 10.25 -52.59
CA GLY A 101 -5.75 10.47 -51.32
C GLY A 101 -5.58 9.33 -50.30
N VAL A 102 -4.53 8.51 -50.44
CA VAL A 102 -4.25 7.37 -49.54
C VAL A 102 -3.26 7.74 -48.44
N THR A 103 -3.36 7.06 -47.30
CA THR A 103 -2.33 7.16 -46.24
C THR A 103 -1.26 6.10 -46.47
N ALA A 104 -0.03 6.52 -46.78
CA ALA A 104 1.06 5.60 -47.05
C ALA A 104 1.98 5.43 -45.84
N VAL A 105 2.32 4.17 -45.51
CA VAL A 105 3.39 3.79 -44.60
C VAL A 105 4.49 3.17 -45.45
N ILE A 106 5.72 3.62 -45.22
CA ILE A 106 6.86 3.27 -46.05
C ILE A 106 7.99 2.90 -45.09
N THR A 107 8.52 1.69 -45.21
CA THR A 107 9.67 1.24 -44.42
C THR A 107 10.96 1.61 -45.13
N GLY A 108 12.00 1.87 -44.34
CA GLY A 108 13.34 2.16 -44.82
C GLY A 108 14.39 1.70 -43.82
N GLU A 109 15.57 1.36 -44.32
CA GLU A 109 16.71 0.89 -43.54
C GLU A 109 17.57 2.05 -43.04
N GLN A 110 18.10 1.91 -41.82
CA GLN A 110 18.98 2.92 -41.23
C GLN A 110 20.34 2.94 -41.94
N GLY A 111 20.83 4.15 -42.25
CA GLY A 111 22.17 4.39 -42.78
C GLY A 111 23.23 4.57 -41.70
N THR A 112 24.50 4.47 -42.06
CA THR A 112 25.61 4.80 -41.15
C THR A 112 25.62 6.30 -40.84
N GLY A 113 25.06 6.70 -39.70
CA GLY A 113 25.05 8.09 -39.21
C GLY A 113 23.88 8.95 -39.71
N THR A 114 22.95 8.39 -40.49
CA THR A 114 21.75 9.06 -41.02
C THR A 114 20.50 8.25 -40.66
N LEU A 115 19.31 8.88 -40.59
CA LEU A 115 18.08 8.15 -40.24
C LEU A 115 17.72 7.07 -41.29
N THR A 116 18.11 7.27 -42.55
CA THR A 116 17.97 6.28 -43.63
C THR A 116 19.28 6.15 -44.42
N ARG A 117 19.46 5.06 -45.16
CA ARG A 117 20.69 4.74 -45.92
C ARG A 117 21.18 5.88 -46.81
N TYR A 118 20.27 6.67 -47.37
CA TYR A 118 20.58 7.78 -48.27
C TYR A 118 20.35 9.17 -47.63
N GLY A 119 19.80 9.24 -46.41
CA GLY A 119 19.54 10.51 -45.70
C GLY A 119 18.52 11.42 -46.40
N LEU A 120 17.60 10.85 -47.18
CA LEU A 120 16.73 11.59 -48.10
C LEU A 120 15.34 11.88 -47.55
N ASP A 121 14.85 11.03 -46.65
CA ASP A 121 13.43 10.93 -46.30
C ASP A 121 13.02 11.94 -45.20
N GLU A 122 14.02 12.49 -44.51
CA GLU A 122 13.87 13.52 -43.48
C GLU A 122 13.31 14.84 -44.05
N TYR A 123 13.49 15.10 -45.34
CA TYR A 123 13.00 16.33 -45.98
C TYR A 123 11.70 16.14 -46.76
N VAL A 124 11.47 14.93 -47.30
CA VAL A 124 10.35 14.66 -48.22
C VAL A 124 9.11 14.11 -47.51
N ALA A 125 9.27 13.26 -46.49
CA ALA A 125 8.13 12.70 -45.77
C ALA A 125 7.38 13.75 -44.93
N ASP A 126 6.08 13.54 -44.67
CA ASP A 126 5.31 14.38 -43.75
C ASP A 126 5.49 13.95 -42.29
N CYS A 127 5.63 12.65 -42.05
CA CYS A 127 5.90 12.04 -40.76
C CYS A 127 7.12 11.11 -40.87
N VAL A 128 7.99 11.12 -39.85
CA VAL A 128 9.11 10.17 -39.73
C VAL A 128 9.01 9.50 -38.36
N ILE A 129 8.88 8.18 -38.37
CA ILE A 129 8.89 7.32 -37.20
C ILE A 129 10.22 6.57 -37.24
N PHE A 130 11.02 6.71 -36.18
CA PHE A 130 12.30 6.04 -36.04
C PHE A 130 12.14 4.86 -35.08
N LEU A 131 12.51 3.67 -35.55
CA LEU A 131 12.56 2.45 -34.75
C LEU A 131 14.01 2.08 -34.52
N ASP A 132 14.37 1.84 -33.26
CA ASP A 132 15.73 1.53 -32.86
C ASP A 132 15.78 0.27 -31.99
N HIS A 133 16.89 -0.44 -32.06
CA HIS A 133 17.20 -1.61 -31.25
C HIS A 133 18.54 -1.41 -30.55
N GLU A 134 18.51 -0.85 -29.34
CA GLU A 134 19.72 -0.61 -28.56
C GLU A 134 20.02 -1.81 -27.66
N VAL A 135 21.27 -2.27 -27.67
CA VAL A 135 21.78 -3.28 -26.72
C VAL A 135 22.70 -2.59 -25.73
N ASN A 136 22.21 -2.38 -24.51
CA ASN A 136 22.99 -1.79 -23.42
C ASN A 136 23.16 -2.83 -22.30
N GLN A 137 24.39 -3.02 -21.82
CA GLN A 137 24.74 -4.02 -20.79
C GLN A 137 24.16 -5.43 -21.05
N ARG A 138 24.14 -5.87 -22.32
CA ARG A 138 23.57 -7.15 -22.80
C ARG A 138 22.03 -7.25 -22.76
N ILE A 139 21.35 -6.16 -22.46
CA ILE A 139 19.89 -6.06 -22.51
C ILE A 139 19.50 -5.33 -23.78
N ALA A 140 18.67 -5.98 -24.59
CA ALA A 140 18.20 -5.43 -25.85
C ALA A 140 16.85 -4.73 -25.66
N THR A 141 16.75 -3.46 -26.04
CA THR A 141 15.54 -2.64 -25.89
C THR A 141 15.13 -2.08 -27.24
N ARG A 142 13.86 -2.27 -27.61
CA ARG A 142 13.27 -1.69 -28.83
C ARG A 142 12.59 -0.37 -28.51
N ARG A 143 12.88 0.68 -29.27
CA ARG A 143 12.37 2.04 -29.05
C ARG A 143 11.77 2.62 -30.31
N LEU A 144 10.69 3.37 -30.15
CA LEU A 144 10.02 4.14 -31.19
C LEU A 144 10.12 5.62 -30.83
N ARG A 145 10.44 6.47 -31.80
CA ARG A 145 10.39 7.93 -31.66
C ARG A 145 9.77 8.58 -32.89
N ILE A 146 8.88 9.54 -32.67
CA ILE A 146 8.39 10.40 -33.75
C ILE A 146 9.41 11.52 -33.94
N VAL A 147 10.17 11.47 -35.02
CA VAL A 147 11.20 12.48 -35.34
C VAL A 147 10.54 13.77 -35.81
N LYS A 148 9.51 13.64 -36.65
CA LYS A 148 8.75 14.77 -37.19
C LYS A 148 7.32 14.36 -37.49
N TYR A 149 6.39 15.29 -37.32
CA TYR A 149 5.03 15.18 -37.83
C TYR A 149 4.55 16.56 -38.28
N ARG A 150 4.57 16.82 -39.59
CA ARG A 150 4.12 18.10 -40.14
C ARG A 150 2.64 18.32 -39.83
N GLY A 151 2.32 19.46 -39.24
CA GLY A 151 0.93 19.88 -38.97
C GLY A 151 0.30 19.32 -37.69
N SER A 152 1.03 18.55 -36.88
CA SER A 152 0.53 18.03 -35.59
C SER A 152 1.58 18.16 -34.49
N SER A 153 1.13 18.32 -33.24
CA SER A 153 2.00 18.09 -32.09
C SER A 153 2.25 16.59 -31.91
N HIS A 154 3.43 16.23 -31.40
CA HIS A 154 3.81 14.86 -31.08
C HIS A 154 4.78 14.83 -29.89
N GLY A 155 4.88 13.68 -29.23
CA GLY A 155 5.89 13.45 -28.20
C GLY A 155 7.30 13.47 -28.81
N THR A 156 8.26 14.05 -28.09
CA THR A 156 9.67 14.12 -28.51
C THR A 156 10.52 12.99 -27.93
N SER A 157 10.03 12.34 -26.87
CA SER A 157 10.71 11.24 -26.18
C SER A 157 10.61 9.93 -26.94
N GLU A 158 11.58 9.05 -26.68
CA GLU A 158 11.53 7.65 -27.12
C GLU A 158 10.54 6.88 -26.26
N CYS A 159 9.75 6.01 -26.89
CA CYS A 159 8.82 5.11 -26.23
C CYS A 159 9.23 3.67 -26.54
N PRO A 160 9.37 2.78 -25.54
CA PRO A 160 9.61 1.38 -25.84
C PRO A 160 8.38 0.78 -26.54
N PHE A 161 8.62 -0.18 -27.43
CA PHE A 161 7.55 -0.95 -28.07
C PHE A 161 7.86 -2.44 -28.01
N LEU A 162 6.81 -3.25 -28.11
CA LEU A 162 6.89 -4.70 -28.17
C LEU A 162 6.24 -5.26 -29.43
N ILE A 163 6.75 -6.43 -29.81
CA ILE A 163 6.15 -7.32 -30.79
C ILE A 163 5.99 -8.66 -30.08
N ASP A 164 4.76 -9.08 -29.86
CA ASP A 164 4.41 -10.39 -29.31
C ASP A 164 3.31 -11.05 -30.15
N ASP A 165 2.69 -12.12 -29.65
CA ASP A 165 1.61 -12.87 -30.29
C ASP A 165 0.34 -12.03 -30.51
N GLN A 166 0.25 -10.85 -29.89
CA GLN A 166 -0.82 -9.86 -30.12
C GLN A 166 -0.38 -8.74 -31.07
N GLY A 167 0.80 -8.85 -31.68
CA GLY A 167 1.35 -7.92 -32.65
C GLY A 167 2.13 -6.75 -32.03
N PHE A 168 2.11 -5.61 -32.71
CA PHE A 168 2.91 -4.43 -32.36
C PHE A 168 2.20 -3.54 -31.32
N SER A 169 2.84 -3.31 -30.17
CA SER A 169 2.30 -2.52 -29.06
C SER A 169 3.26 -1.39 -28.64
N VAL A 170 2.79 -0.15 -28.68
CA VAL A 170 3.48 1.01 -28.09
C VAL A 170 2.74 1.38 -26.83
N LEU A 171 3.43 1.45 -25.70
CA LEU A 171 2.82 1.96 -24.48
C LEU A 171 3.21 3.42 -24.29
N PRO A 172 2.23 4.35 -24.24
CA PRO A 172 2.49 5.72 -23.86
C PRO A 172 2.72 5.73 -22.35
N ILE A 173 3.97 5.61 -21.91
CA ILE A 173 4.26 5.37 -20.50
C ILE A 173 4.26 6.65 -19.65
N SER A 174 3.85 7.79 -20.21
CA SER A 174 3.67 9.01 -19.43
C SER A 174 2.42 9.76 -19.89
N SER A 175 1.41 9.84 -19.01
CA SER A 175 0.51 10.97 -19.08
C SER A 175 1.33 12.21 -18.71
N LEU A 176 1.40 13.21 -19.59
CA LEU A 176 2.07 14.49 -19.33
C LEU A 176 1.39 15.30 -18.20
N ARG A 177 0.31 14.79 -17.60
CA ARG A 177 -0.52 15.45 -16.60
C ARG A 177 -0.61 14.60 -15.33
N LEU A 178 -0.59 15.28 -14.19
CA LEU A 178 -0.74 14.74 -12.83
C LEU A 178 -2.17 15.00 -12.33
N ASP A 179 -3.17 14.53 -13.07
CA ASP A 179 -4.60 14.75 -12.82
C ASP A 179 -5.35 13.48 -12.37
N HIS A 180 -4.62 12.52 -11.78
CA HIS A 180 -5.22 11.28 -11.30
C HIS A 180 -6.24 11.53 -10.16
N PRO A 181 -7.36 10.79 -10.12
CA PRO A 181 -8.30 10.89 -9.01
C PRO A 181 -7.68 10.37 -7.71
N ALA A 182 -8.08 10.94 -6.58
CA ALA A 182 -7.69 10.47 -5.24
C ALA A 182 -8.92 9.92 -4.51
N SER A 183 -8.95 8.61 -4.27
CA SER A 183 -10.03 7.98 -3.52
C SER A 183 -9.91 8.24 -2.01
N THR A 184 -11.07 8.38 -1.35
CA THR A 184 -11.19 8.44 0.11
C THR A 184 -11.45 7.06 0.72
N GLU A 185 -11.62 6.03 -0.10
CA GLU A 185 -11.88 4.66 0.33
C GLU A 185 -10.65 4.07 1.04
N ARG A 186 -10.90 3.31 2.12
CA ARG A 186 -9.86 2.69 2.94
C ARG A 186 -9.85 1.17 2.79
N VAL A 187 -8.65 0.61 2.66
CA VAL A 187 -8.40 -0.81 2.43
C VAL A 187 -7.56 -1.36 3.58
N SER A 188 -8.11 -2.36 4.29
CA SER A 188 -7.41 -3.02 5.41
C SER A 188 -6.11 -3.68 4.93
N THR A 189 -5.07 -3.54 5.74
CA THR A 189 -3.76 -4.17 5.55
C THR A 189 -3.78 -5.69 5.75
N GLY A 190 -4.86 -6.25 6.33
CA GLY A 190 -4.91 -7.64 6.79
C GLY A 190 -4.30 -7.86 8.17
N ILE A 191 -3.61 -6.86 8.73
CA ILE A 191 -3.00 -6.89 10.06
C ILE A 191 -3.74 -5.87 10.93
N PRO A 192 -4.67 -6.29 11.82
CA PRO A 192 -5.55 -5.37 12.55
C PRO A 192 -4.81 -4.29 13.36
N ARG A 193 -3.66 -4.65 13.92
CA ARG A 193 -2.85 -3.71 14.69
C ARG A 193 -2.13 -2.69 13.79
N LEU A 194 -1.80 -3.04 12.55
CA LEU A 194 -1.27 -2.10 11.56
C LEU A 194 -2.37 -1.13 11.11
N ASP A 195 -3.59 -1.64 10.89
CA ASP A 195 -4.74 -0.78 10.59
C ASP A 195 -4.95 0.24 11.72
N THR A 196 -4.83 -0.19 12.98
CA THR A 196 -4.90 0.71 14.15
C THR A 196 -3.82 1.80 14.09
N MET A 197 -2.59 1.44 13.70
CA MET A 197 -1.51 2.41 13.54
C MET A 197 -1.73 3.38 12.37
N LEU A 198 -2.70 3.11 11.49
CA LEU A 198 -3.09 3.94 10.35
C LEU A 198 -4.49 4.56 10.56
N GLY A 199 -4.89 4.88 11.79
CA GLY A 199 -6.21 5.48 12.06
C GLY A 199 -7.39 4.49 11.96
N GLY A 200 -7.12 3.20 12.12
CA GLY A 200 -8.10 2.12 12.27
C GLY A 200 -8.62 1.49 10.97
N LYS A 201 -8.20 1.95 9.79
CA LYS A 201 -8.83 1.59 8.51
C LYS A 201 -7.87 1.08 7.42
N GLY A 202 -6.56 1.06 7.67
CA GLY A 202 -5.55 0.61 6.68
C GLY A 202 -5.15 1.70 5.68
N PHE A 203 -4.84 1.34 4.43
CA PHE A 203 -4.35 2.28 3.41
C PHE A 203 -5.49 2.95 2.63
N PHE A 204 -5.20 3.99 1.84
CA PHE A 204 -6.14 4.49 0.83
C PHE A 204 -6.15 3.61 -0.42
N ARG A 205 -7.31 3.43 -1.06
CA ARG A 205 -7.38 2.77 -2.37
C ARG A 205 -6.66 3.62 -3.42
N GLY A 206 -5.92 2.98 -4.33
CA GLY A 206 -5.14 3.66 -5.35
C GLY A 206 -3.89 4.38 -4.83
N SER A 207 -3.46 4.10 -3.59
CA SER A 207 -2.22 4.66 -3.04
C SER A 207 -1.01 3.77 -3.30
N SER A 208 0.19 4.34 -3.18
CA SER A 208 1.45 3.61 -3.25
C SER A 208 2.06 3.38 -1.86
N ILE A 209 2.33 2.13 -1.52
CA ILE A 209 2.89 1.68 -0.24
C ILE A 209 4.27 1.09 -0.49
N LEU A 210 5.26 1.53 0.29
CA LEU A 210 6.61 0.99 0.28
C LEU A 210 6.94 0.37 1.62
N VAL A 211 7.46 -0.86 1.60
CA VAL A 211 8.00 -1.54 2.79
C VAL A 211 9.48 -1.79 2.61
N THR A 212 10.30 -1.06 3.34
CA THR A 212 11.76 -1.19 3.32
C THR A 212 12.26 -2.04 4.49
N GLY A 213 13.40 -2.69 4.31
CA GLY A 213 14.07 -3.39 5.41
C GLY A 213 15.10 -4.40 4.95
N THR A 214 15.96 -4.82 5.87
CA THR A 214 17.01 -5.82 5.58
C THR A 214 16.44 -7.19 5.20
N ALA A 215 17.28 -8.06 4.64
CA ALA A 215 16.87 -9.41 4.27
C ALA A 215 16.30 -10.18 5.49
N GLY A 216 15.20 -10.91 5.26
CA GLY A 216 14.57 -11.73 6.28
C GLY A 216 13.73 -10.99 7.33
N THR A 217 13.50 -9.67 7.22
CA THR A 217 12.69 -8.93 8.21
C THR A 217 11.18 -9.16 8.11
N GLY A 218 10.68 -9.72 7.01
CA GLY A 218 9.25 -10.06 6.83
C GLY A 218 8.48 -9.18 5.84
N LYS A 219 9.17 -8.48 4.93
CA LYS A 219 8.56 -7.64 3.87
C LYS A 219 7.55 -8.43 3.02
N SER A 220 7.97 -9.55 2.44
CA SER A 220 7.10 -10.44 1.65
C SER A 220 5.95 -11.03 2.48
N SER A 221 6.17 -11.26 3.78
CA SER A 221 5.09 -11.69 4.69
C SER A 221 4.03 -10.61 4.87
N MET A 222 4.40 -9.33 4.91
CA MET A 222 3.44 -8.22 4.92
C MET A 222 2.68 -8.11 3.59
N ALA A 223 3.38 -8.25 2.46
CA ALA A 223 2.75 -8.25 1.15
C ALA A 223 1.71 -9.39 1.02
N ALA A 224 2.05 -10.59 1.48
CA ALA A 224 1.15 -11.73 1.50
C ALA A 224 -0.07 -11.53 2.39
N HIS A 225 0.07 -10.89 3.57
CA HIS A 225 -1.08 -10.51 4.41
C HIS A 225 -2.03 -9.57 3.67
N PHE A 226 -1.47 -8.57 2.98
CA PHE A 226 -2.27 -7.60 2.26
C PHE A 226 -3.03 -8.22 1.09
N VAL A 227 -2.36 -9.06 0.29
CA VAL A 227 -2.97 -9.82 -0.80
C VAL A 227 -4.04 -10.78 -0.29
N ALA A 228 -3.74 -11.57 0.76
CA ALA A 228 -4.72 -12.50 1.32
C ALA A 228 -5.96 -11.78 1.86
N ALA A 229 -5.79 -10.62 2.49
CA ALA A 229 -6.90 -9.79 2.95
C ALA A 229 -7.76 -9.27 1.80
N ALA A 230 -7.14 -8.92 0.67
CA ALA A 230 -7.82 -8.48 -0.54
C ALA A 230 -8.57 -9.60 -1.24
N CYS A 231 -7.95 -10.75 -1.45
CA CYS A 231 -8.62 -11.90 -2.06
C CYS A 231 -9.80 -12.38 -1.20
N ARG A 232 -9.73 -12.30 0.14
CA ARG A 232 -10.88 -12.55 1.02
C ARG A 232 -12.06 -11.60 0.80
N ARG A 233 -11.81 -10.38 0.30
CA ARG A 233 -12.85 -9.42 -0.10
C ARG A 233 -13.36 -9.65 -1.53
N GLY A 234 -12.86 -10.68 -2.23
CA GLY A 234 -13.16 -10.94 -3.65
C GLY A 234 -12.38 -10.04 -4.61
N GLU A 235 -11.33 -9.36 -4.14
CA GLU A 235 -10.53 -8.47 -4.98
C GLU A 235 -9.44 -9.24 -5.73
N ARG A 236 -9.25 -8.88 -7.01
CA ARG A 236 -8.17 -9.41 -7.85
C ARG A 236 -6.83 -8.77 -7.49
N CYS A 237 -5.78 -9.58 -7.39
CA CYS A 237 -4.43 -9.18 -7.05
C CYS A 237 -3.40 -9.74 -8.03
N ILE A 238 -2.41 -8.94 -8.43
CA ILE A 238 -1.21 -9.44 -9.12
C ILE A 238 -0.01 -9.38 -8.17
N TYR A 239 0.79 -10.44 -8.16
CA TYR A 239 2.04 -10.52 -7.41
C TYR A 239 3.21 -10.63 -8.37
N PHE A 240 3.91 -9.52 -8.61
CA PHE A 240 5.15 -9.48 -9.38
C PHE A 240 6.32 -9.90 -8.49
N ALA A 241 6.81 -11.12 -8.69
CA ALA A 241 7.84 -11.72 -7.87
C ALA A 241 9.17 -11.80 -8.64
N PHE A 242 10.18 -11.11 -8.12
CA PHE A 242 11.51 -11.00 -8.72
C PHE A 242 12.59 -11.84 -8.02
N GLU A 243 12.29 -12.44 -6.86
CA GLU A 243 13.21 -13.32 -6.11
C GLU A 243 12.78 -14.78 -6.14
N GLU A 244 11.52 -15.04 -5.81
CA GLU A 244 11.03 -16.38 -5.51
C GLU A 244 9.99 -16.83 -6.54
N SER A 245 9.92 -18.14 -6.78
CA SER A 245 8.86 -18.73 -7.63
C SER A 245 7.51 -18.74 -6.90
N GLN A 246 6.39 -18.78 -7.65
CA GLN A 246 5.04 -18.90 -7.09
C GLN A 246 4.94 -20.02 -6.03
N ASN A 247 5.40 -21.23 -6.37
CA ASN A 247 5.32 -22.39 -5.47
C ASN A 247 6.13 -22.18 -4.18
N GLN A 248 7.27 -21.50 -4.29
CA GLN A 248 8.11 -21.19 -3.14
C GLN A 248 7.44 -20.14 -2.24
N ILE A 249 6.86 -19.08 -2.82
CA ILE A 249 6.12 -18.07 -2.07
C ILE A 249 4.94 -18.72 -1.34
N ILE A 250 4.12 -19.49 -2.05
CA ILE A 250 2.96 -20.19 -1.44
C ILE A 250 3.41 -21.08 -0.27
N ARG A 251 4.47 -21.87 -0.45
CA ARG A 251 5.01 -22.74 0.61
C ARG A 251 5.49 -21.92 1.82
N ASN A 252 6.25 -20.86 1.60
CA ASN A 252 6.82 -20.04 2.66
C ASN A 252 5.74 -19.24 3.40
N MET A 253 4.70 -18.78 2.70
CA MET A 253 3.58 -18.08 3.33
C MET A 253 2.70 -19.04 4.13
N ARG A 254 2.54 -20.28 3.66
CA ARG A 254 1.80 -21.32 4.39
C ARG A 254 2.47 -21.68 5.72
N SER A 255 3.80 -21.64 5.84
CA SER A 255 4.49 -21.91 7.10
C SER A 255 4.26 -20.85 8.18
N ILE A 256 3.78 -19.66 7.80
CA ILE A 256 3.34 -18.60 8.71
C ILE A 256 1.82 -18.45 8.71
N GLY A 257 1.06 -19.48 8.33
CA GLY A 257 -0.41 -19.47 8.44
C GLY A 257 -1.15 -18.66 7.37
N ILE A 258 -0.48 -18.27 6.28
CA ILE A 258 -1.11 -17.56 5.15
C ILE A 258 -1.17 -18.50 3.95
N ASP A 259 -2.34 -19.06 3.68
CA ASP A 259 -2.52 -19.90 2.49
C ASP A 259 -2.92 -19.05 1.28
N LEU A 260 -2.02 -18.95 0.30
CA LEU A 260 -2.23 -18.21 -0.95
C LEU A 260 -2.70 -19.09 -2.10
N ALA A 261 -2.56 -20.42 -1.99
CA ALA A 261 -2.92 -21.35 -3.07
C ALA A 261 -4.40 -21.24 -3.49
N PRO A 262 -5.38 -21.16 -2.57
CA PRO A 262 -6.79 -21.10 -2.95
C PRO A 262 -7.12 -19.87 -3.82
N TRP A 263 -6.48 -18.73 -3.56
CA TRP A 263 -6.73 -17.50 -4.32
C TRP A 263 -6.16 -17.57 -5.73
N ALA A 264 -5.04 -18.28 -5.90
CA ALA A 264 -4.46 -18.52 -7.23
C ALA A 264 -5.34 -19.48 -8.05
N GLU A 265 -5.82 -20.55 -7.43
CA GLU A 265 -6.72 -21.53 -8.06
C GLU A 265 -8.08 -20.91 -8.44
N GLN A 266 -8.59 -19.99 -7.63
CA GLN A 266 -9.83 -19.24 -7.91
C GLN A 266 -9.66 -18.13 -8.96
N GLY A 267 -8.43 -17.87 -9.43
CA GLY A 267 -8.14 -16.78 -10.36
C GLY A 267 -8.22 -15.37 -9.75
N LEU A 268 -8.28 -15.24 -8.43
CA LEU A 268 -8.22 -13.96 -7.72
C LEU A 268 -6.79 -13.45 -7.55
N LEU A 269 -5.80 -14.36 -7.50
CA LEU A 269 -4.39 -14.02 -7.37
C LEU A 269 -3.60 -14.53 -8.58
N ARG A 270 -2.94 -13.64 -9.31
CA ARG A 270 -2.03 -13.99 -10.40
C ARG A 270 -0.60 -13.72 -9.98
N PHE A 271 0.24 -14.75 -9.98
CA PHE A 271 1.69 -14.56 -9.84
C PHE A 271 2.31 -14.29 -11.20
N GLN A 272 3.21 -13.32 -11.25
CA GLN A 272 4.04 -13.04 -12.41
C GLN A 272 5.50 -13.09 -11.96
N ASN A 273 6.13 -14.21 -12.25
CA ASN A 273 7.52 -14.47 -11.90
C ASN A 273 8.38 -14.19 -13.12
N SER A 274 9.24 -13.19 -13.04
CA SER A 274 10.28 -12.95 -14.05
C SER A 274 11.59 -12.67 -13.34
N ARG A 275 12.70 -13.08 -13.96
CA ARG A 275 14.01 -12.67 -13.45
C ARG A 275 14.23 -11.20 -13.83
N PRO A 276 14.80 -10.37 -12.96
CA PRO A 276 15.10 -8.98 -13.30
C PRO A 276 15.97 -8.86 -14.54
N THR A 277 16.91 -9.78 -14.73
CA THR A 277 17.84 -9.81 -15.87
C THR A 277 17.21 -10.31 -17.18
N MET A 278 15.95 -10.74 -17.17
CA MET A 278 15.26 -11.25 -18.36
C MET A 278 15.00 -10.14 -19.38
N TYR A 279 14.77 -8.92 -18.88
CA TYR A 279 14.28 -7.78 -19.63
C TYR A 279 14.91 -6.49 -19.11
N GLY A 280 14.97 -5.45 -19.96
CA GLY A 280 15.25 -4.09 -19.50
C GLY A 280 14.11 -3.50 -18.69
N LEU A 281 14.38 -2.43 -17.95
CA LEU A 281 13.37 -1.73 -17.13
C LEU A 281 12.12 -1.37 -17.90
N GLU A 282 12.30 -0.85 -19.12
CA GLU A 282 11.20 -0.50 -20.01
C GLU A 282 10.34 -1.73 -20.36
N MET A 283 10.98 -2.84 -20.67
CA MET A 283 10.27 -4.08 -21.01
C MET A 283 9.55 -4.69 -19.79
N HIS A 284 10.14 -4.62 -18.59
CA HIS A 284 9.42 -4.96 -17.36
C HIS A 284 8.18 -4.08 -17.18
N LEU A 285 8.30 -2.78 -17.38
CA LEU A 285 7.19 -1.85 -17.24
C LEU A 285 6.07 -2.19 -18.24
N VAL A 286 6.41 -2.42 -19.51
CA VAL A 286 5.42 -2.84 -20.50
C VAL A 286 4.72 -4.13 -20.10
N THR A 287 5.49 -5.13 -19.68
CA THR A 287 4.94 -6.44 -19.32
C THR A 287 4.01 -6.32 -18.10
N MET A 288 4.35 -5.47 -17.13
CA MET A 288 3.47 -5.14 -16.01
C MET A 288 2.18 -4.46 -16.47
N HIS A 289 2.28 -3.46 -17.36
CA HIS A 289 1.11 -2.78 -17.93
C HIS A 289 0.16 -3.77 -18.61
N LYS A 290 0.65 -4.62 -19.52
CA LYS A 290 -0.16 -5.64 -20.20
C LYS A 290 -0.82 -6.61 -19.21
N ALA A 291 -0.10 -7.03 -18.18
CA ALA A 291 -0.64 -7.91 -17.14
C ALA A 291 -1.74 -7.22 -16.32
N ILE A 292 -1.55 -5.95 -15.96
CA ILE A 292 -2.54 -5.15 -15.24
C ILE A 292 -3.79 -4.91 -16.10
N GLU A 293 -3.63 -4.61 -17.39
CA GLU A 293 -4.77 -4.38 -18.29
C GLU A 293 -5.58 -5.65 -18.55
N SER A 294 -4.90 -6.78 -18.78
CA SER A 294 -5.57 -8.05 -19.04
C SER A 294 -6.25 -8.66 -17.82
N PHE A 295 -5.73 -8.39 -16.61
CA PHE A 295 -6.25 -8.99 -15.38
C PHE A 295 -7.14 -8.05 -14.56
N ASP A 296 -7.00 -6.74 -14.75
CA ASP A 296 -7.75 -5.68 -14.04
C ASP A 296 -7.78 -5.89 -12.50
N PRO A 297 -6.60 -5.85 -11.84
CA PRO A 297 -6.47 -6.03 -10.40
C PRO A 297 -6.86 -4.78 -9.61
N ALA A 298 -7.33 -4.98 -8.37
CA ALA A 298 -7.46 -3.91 -7.39
C ALA A 298 -6.13 -3.60 -6.67
N ILE A 299 -5.23 -4.60 -6.58
CA ILE A 299 -3.96 -4.49 -5.89
C ILE A 299 -2.85 -5.14 -6.71
N ILE A 300 -1.68 -4.50 -6.74
CA ILE A 300 -0.45 -5.13 -7.19
C ILE A 300 0.59 -5.19 -6.07
N VAL A 301 1.40 -6.25 -6.08
CA VAL A 301 2.61 -6.37 -5.27
C VAL A 301 3.82 -6.39 -6.19
N VAL A 302 4.86 -5.63 -5.85
CA VAL A 302 6.17 -5.68 -6.50
C VAL A 302 7.23 -6.06 -5.47
N ASP A 303 7.73 -7.31 -5.54
CA ASP A 303 8.55 -7.92 -4.50
C ASP A 303 9.84 -8.58 -5.04
N PRO A 304 11.02 -7.99 -4.80
CA PRO A 304 11.29 -6.60 -4.40
C PRO A 304 11.65 -5.70 -5.59
N ILE A 305 11.39 -4.40 -5.44
CA ILE A 305 11.82 -3.38 -6.41
C ILE A 305 13.34 -3.23 -6.46
N SER A 306 14.07 -3.53 -5.37
CA SER A 306 15.53 -3.50 -5.33
C SER A 306 16.17 -4.41 -6.39
N ASN A 307 15.48 -5.47 -6.78
CA ASN A 307 16.01 -6.40 -7.78
C ASN A 307 15.99 -5.82 -9.20
N LEU A 308 15.16 -4.81 -9.45
CA LEU A 308 15.20 -4.04 -10.69
C LEU A 308 16.42 -3.09 -10.74
N LEU A 309 17.06 -2.80 -9.62
CA LEU A 309 18.33 -2.03 -9.59
C LEU A 309 19.54 -2.88 -10.03
N ALA A 310 19.41 -4.20 -10.08
CA ALA A 310 20.49 -5.12 -10.45
C ALA A 310 20.81 -5.06 -11.95
N GLY A 311 21.40 -3.95 -12.41
CA GLY A 311 21.74 -3.68 -13.80
C GLY A 311 21.36 -2.27 -14.29
N SER A 312 20.78 -1.41 -13.45
CA SER A 312 20.31 -0.08 -13.85
C SER A 312 20.64 0.97 -12.79
N ASN A 313 20.56 2.25 -13.16
CA ASN A 313 20.77 3.34 -12.23
C ASN A 313 19.50 3.64 -11.41
N GLU A 314 19.64 4.14 -10.18
CA GLU A 314 18.52 4.49 -9.30
C GLU A 314 17.56 5.50 -9.97
N ALA A 315 18.09 6.44 -10.74
CA ALA A 315 17.31 7.43 -11.49
C ALA A 315 16.38 6.78 -12.55
N GLU A 316 16.85 5.74 -13.24
CA GLU A 316 16.08 5.03 -14.26
C GLU A 316 14.95 4.22 -13.61
N VAL A 317 15.26 3.52 -12.51
CA VAL A 317 14.25 2.79 -11.73
C VAL A 317 13.22 3.75 -11.13
N THR A 318 13.66 4.88 -10.59
CA THR A 318 12.76 5.92 -10.06
C THR A 318 11.83 6.45 -11.16
N SER A 319 12.36 6.70 -12.36
CA SER A 319 11.57 7.12 -13.53
C SER A 319 10.55 6.06 -13.97
N MET A 320 10.97 4.78 -14.03
CA MET A 320 10.12 3.63 -14.31
C MET A 320 9.00 3.49 -13.29
N LEU A 321 9.33 3.54 -11.99
CA LEU A 321 8.37 3.44 -10.90
C LEU A 321 7.41 4.63 -10.86
N SER A 322 7.86 5.85 -11.13
CA SER A 322 6.98 7.02 -11.21
C SER A 322 5.89 6.80 -12.25
N ARG A 323 6.26 6.35 -13.44
CA ARG A 323 5.32 6.06 -14.54
C ARG A 323 4.36 4.93 -14.19
N LEU A 324 4.86 3.85 -13.58
CA LEU A 324 4.03 2.75 -13.10
C LEU A 324 3.02 3.22 -12.05
N ILE A 325 3.47 4.00 -11.05
CA ILE A 325 2.62 4.51 -9.98
C ILE A 325 1.56 5.45 -10.53
N ASP A 326 1.91 6.34 -11.47
CA ASP A 326 0.95 7.25 -12.10
C ASP A 326 -0.13 6.48 -12.86
N PHE A 327 0.25 5.45 -13.62
CA PHE A 327 -0.68 4.55 -14.29
C PHE A 327 -1.62 3.82 -13.32
N LEU A 328 -1.09 3.29 -12.22
CA LEU A 328 -1.87 2.60 -11.21
C LEU A 328 -2.85 3.55 -10.50
N LYS A 329 -2.40 4.77 -10.18
CA LYS A 329 -3.23 5.82 -9.60
C LYS A 329 -4.39 6.21 -10.52
N MET A 330 -4.14 6.35 -11.82
CA MET A 330 -5.21 6.59 -12.81
C MET A 330 -6.28 5.50 -12.79
N LYS A 331 -5.88 4.24 -12.63
CA LYS A 331 -6.79 3.09 -12.54
C LYS A 331 -7.32 2.79 -11.13
N GLN A 332 -6.96 3.59 -10.12
CA GLN A 332 -7.29 3.35 -8.70
C GLN A 332 -6.81 1.99 -8.17
N VAL A 333 -5.69 1.50 -8.69
CA VAL A 333 -5.05 0.25 -8.25
C VAL A 333 -4.05 0.57 -7.15
N THR A 334 -4.13 -0.14 -6.02
CA THR A 334 -3.22 0.06 -4.89
C THR A 334 -1.91 -0.69 -5.13
N ALA A 335 -0.77 0.00 -4.99
CA ALA A 335 0.55 -0.59 -5.21
C ALA A 335 1.24 -0.89 -3.88
N PHE A 336 1.75 -2.12 -3.72
CA PHE A 336 2.55 -2.52 -2.55
C PHE A 336 3.95 -2.96 -3.01
N CYS A 337 4.95 -2.14 -2.77
CA CYS A 337 6.33 -2.38 -3.17
C CYS A 337 7.18 -2.77 -1.96
N THR A 338 8.07 -3.75 -2.11
CA THR A 338 9.06 -4.09 -1.09
C THR A 338 10.46 -3.74 -1.57
N ASP A 339 11.32 -3.31 -0.64
CA ASP A 339 12.67 -2.87 -0.98
C ASP A 339 13.69 -3.34 0.05
N LEU A 340 14.83 -3.85 -0.44
CA LEU A 340 15.90 -4.37 0.40
C LEU A 340 16.90 -3.27 0.72
N THR A 341 16.87 -2.79 1.96
CA THR A 341 17.89 -1.86 2.45
C THR A 341 19.14 -2.61 2.88
N SER A 342 20.32 -2.07 2.58
CA SER A 342 21.57 -2.61 3.11
C SER A 342 21.69 -2.35 4.64
N SER A 343 22.23 -3.33 5.36
CA SER A 343 22.42 -3.28 6.82
C SER A 343 23.39 -2.17 7.28
N ALA A 344 24.23 -1.66 6.36
CA ALA A 344 25.17 -0.56 6.62
C ALA A 344 24.47 0.81 6.62
N ALA A 345 23.47 1.01 5.75
CA ALA A 345 22.74 2.27 5.65
C ALA A 345 21.79 2.49 6.85
N THR A 346 21.25 1.42 7.42
CA THR A 346 20.35 1.46 8.59
C THR A 346 21.04 1.80 9.92
N ARG A 347 22.38 1.75 10.01
CA ARG A 347 23.13 2.12 11.23
C ARG A 347 23.54 3.60 11.26
N SER A 348 23.58 4.28 10.11
CA SER A 348 24.21 5.60 10.00
C SER A 348 23.23 6.77 9.89
N ARG A 349 21.94 6.52 9.62
CA ARG A 349 20.80 7.46 9.77
C ARG A 349 19.51 6.74 9.31
N PRO A 350 18.39 6.82 10.05
CA PRO A 350 17.08 6.35 9.57
C PRO A 350 16.65 7.00 8.25
N ASP A 351 17.17 8.20 7.97
CA ASP A 351 16.87 9.01 6.78
C ASP A 351 17.79 8.73 5.58
N GLY A 352 18.69 7.74 5.68
CA GLY A 352 19.83 7.56 4.77
C GLY A 352 19.69 6.52 3.65
N THR A 353 18.53 5.90 3.46
CA THR A 353 18.28 4.92 2.37
C THR A 353 17.29 5.47 1.35
N ASP A 354 17.70 5.53 0.09
CA ASP A 354 16.90 5.68 -1.14
C ASP A 354 15.79 6.75 -1.08
N THR A 355 16.21 7.99 -0.82
CA THR A 355 15.36 9.19 -0.84
C THR A 355 14.54 9.32 -2.12
N GLY A 356 15.02 8.79 -3.26
CA GLY A 356 14.34 8.85 -4.55
C GLY A 356 13.02 8.09 -4.53
N ILE A 357 13.08 6.77 -4.30
CA ILE A 357 11.91 5.90 -4.36
C ILE A 357 10.91 6.21 -3.24
N ALA A 358 11.39 6.46 -2.02
CA ALA A 358 10.52 6.80 -0.89
C ALA A 358 9.73 8.12 -1.09
N SER A 359 10.24 9.04 -1.92
CA SER A 359 9.57 10.30 -2.23
C SER A 359 8.29 10.10 -3.06
N LEU A 360 8.31 9.14 -3.99
CA LEU A 360 7.22 8.75 -4.87
C LEU A 360 6.06 8.05 -4.14
N MET A 361 6.35 7.50 -2.96
CA MET A 361 5.43 6.65 -2.22
C MET A 361 4.54 7.49 -1.28
N ASP A 362 3.26 7.13 -1.22
CA ASP A 362 2.29 7.77 -0.34
C ASP A 362 2.50 7.31 1.11
N THR A 363 2.74 6.01 1.30
CA THR A 363 3.02 5.41 2.62
C THR A 363 4.35 4.69 2.62
N TRP A 364 5.16 4.90 3.66
CA TRP A 364 6.46 4.26 3.85
C TRP A 364 6.54 3.57 5.22
N LEU A 365 6.71 2.26 5.17
CA LEU A 365 6.91 1.38 6.32
C LEU A 365 8.36 0.89 6.37
N LEU A 366 8.96 0.92 7.55
CA LEU A 366 10.33 0.42 7.77
C LEU A 366 10.30 -0.78 8.71
N LEU A 367 10.82 -1.91 8.25
CA LEU A 367 11.09 -3.11 9.03
C LEU A 367 12.58 -3.16 9.39
N GLN A 368 12.88 -2.90 10.66
CA GLN A 368 14.25 -2.89 11.18
C GLN A 368 14.48 -4.07 12.13
N THR A 369 15.68 -4.65 12.07
CA THR A 369 16.11 -5.59 13.11
C THR A 369 16.66 -4.80 14.29
N MET A 370 16.19 -5.11 15.50
CA MET A 370 16.73 -4.59 16.76
C MET A 370 17.40 -5.74 17.52
N GLU A 371 18.65 -5.54 17.92
CA GLU A 371 19.38 -6.48 18.76
C GLU A 371 19.36 -5.98 20.20
N VAL A 372 18.62 -6.66 21.07
CA VAL A 372 18.50 -6.32 22.49
C VAL A 372 18.67 -7.59 23.30
N ASN A 373 19.53 -7.56 24.32
CA ASN A 373 19.78 -8.69 25.24
C ASN A 373 20.17 -10.01 24.54
N GLY A 374 20.90 -9.93 23.43
CA GLY A 374 21.32 -11.11 22.66
C GLY A 374 20.21 -11.72 21.78
N GLU A 375 19.03 -11.12 21.75
CA GLU A 375 17.93 -11.51 20.86
C GLU A 375 17.85 -10.58 19.65
N ARG A 376 17.55 -11.17 18.50
CA ARG A 376 17.36 -10.47 17.24
C ARG A 376 15.86 -10.29 16.97
N ASN A 377 15.30 -9.20 17.50
CA ASN A 377 13.89 -8.85 17.35
C ASN A 377 13.68 -7.93 16.14
N ARG A 378 12.42 -7.77 15.72
CA ARG A 378 12.05 -6.95 14.56
C ARG A 378 11.12 -5.85 15.00
N GLY A 379 11.33 -4.65 14.49
CA GLY A 379 10.50 -3.47 14.73
C GLY A 379 9.86 -3.01 13.44
N LEU A 380 8.60 -2.61 13.50
CA LEU A 380 7.89 -1.92 12.43
C LEU A 380 7.71 -0.45 12.80
N TYR A 381 8.11 0.43 11.88
CA TYR A 381 7.91 1.87 11.94
C TYR A 381 7.05 2.32 10.77
N ILE A 382 6.17 3.29 11.00
CA ILE A 382 5.53 4.07 9.93
C ILE A 382 6.29 5.37 9.81
N LEU A 383 7.11 5.52 8.77
CA LEU A 383 7.93 6.70 8.57
C LEU A 383 7.13 7.85 7.95
N LYS A 384 6.16 7.50 7.10
CA LYS A 384 5.36 8.45 6.34
C LYS A 384 4.03 7.81 5.96
N SER A 385 2.95 8.58 6.02
CA SER A 385 1.66 8.20 5.46
C SER A 385 0.90 9.46 5.04
N ARG A 386 0.90 9.78 3.74
CA ARG A 386 0.26 11.00 3.21
C ARG A 386 -1.26 10.89 3.35
N GLY A 387 -1.89 11.96 3.86
CA GLY A 387 -3.35 12.06 3.98
C GLY A 387 -4.00 11.21 5.08
N MET A 388 -3.21 10.49 5.89
CA MET A 388 -3.72 9.68 7.00
C MET A 388 -2.93 9.97 8.28
N GLU A 389 -3.63 10.05 9.41
CA GLU A 389 -2.98 9.99 10.72
C GLU A 389 -2.28 8.64 10.88
N HIS A 390 -1.05 8.65 11.41
CA HIS A 390 -0.30 7.44 11.68
C HIS A 390 0.42 7.49 13.03
N SER A 391 0.65 6.30 13.59
CA SER A 391 1.40 6.12 14.83
C SER A 391 2.87 6.53 14.65
N ASN A 392 3.40 7.26 15.64
CA ASN A 392 4.84 7.53 15.78
C ASN A 392 5.55 6.48 16.66
N GLN A 393 4.81 5.52 17.21
CA GLN A 393 5.36 4.44 18.03
C GLN A 393 5.83 3.27 17.18
N VAL A 394 6.96 2.66 17.57
CA VAL A 394 7.43 1.37 17.06
C VAL A 394 6.54 0.24 17.61
N ARG A 395 6.31 -0.79 16.79
CA ARG A 395 5.71 -2.06 17.22
C ARG A 395 6.67 -3.21 17.00
N GLU A 396 6.67 -4.18 17.90
CA GLU A 396 7.42 -5.42 17.74
C GLU A 396 6.73 -6.28 16.66
N PHE A 397 7.47 -6.66 15.63
CA PHE A 397 6.99 -7.45 14.51
C PHE A 397 7.31 -8.93 14.75
N VAL A 398 6.29 -9.73 15.07
CA VAL A 398 6.43 -11.16 15.37
C VAL A 398 5.87 -11.98 14.20
N LEU A 399 6.69 -12.87 13.66
CA LEU A 399 6.25 -13.92 12.76
C LEU A 399 5.94 -15.19 13.57
N SER A 400 4.74 -15.72 13.38
CA SER A 400 4.28 -16.96 14.00
C SER A 400 3.62 -17.86 12.95
N ASP A 401 3.29 -19.09 13.35
CA ASP A 401 2.44 -20.00 12.60
C ASP A 401 1.02 -19.45 12.35
N GLY A 402 0.57 -18.47 13.13
CA GLY A 402 -0.67 -17.71 12.92
C GLY A 402 -0.51 -16.40 12.11
N GLY A 403 0.65 -16.15 11.51
CA GLY A 403 0.91 -14.97 10.69
C GLY A 403 1.70 -13.88 11.40
N VAL A 404 1.56 -12.66 10.86
CA VAL A 404 2.23 -11.45 11.35
C VAL A 404 1.40 -10.88 12.50
N GLN A 405 2.04 -10.70 13.66
CA GLN A 405 1.46 -10.02 14.81
C GLN A 405 2.32 -8.81 15.16
N LEU A 406 1.67 -7.66 15.38
CA LEU A 406 2.34 -6.48 15.92
C LEU A 406 2.03 -6.36 17.41
N ARG A 407 3.07 -6.32 18.23
CA ARG A 407 2.97 -6.19 19.69
C ARG A 407 3.45 -4.83 20.16
N ASP A 408 2.96 -4.45 21.33
CA ASP A 408 3.37 -3.21 21.98
C ASP A 408 4.78 -3.37 22.52
N VAL A 409 5.54 -2.28 22.48
CA VAL A 409 6.94 -2.28 22.90
C VAL A 409 7.08 -1.42 24.13
N TYR A 410 7.84 -1.92 25.11
CA TYR A 410 8.04 -1.23 26.38
C TYR A 410 9.28 -0.34 26.28
N ILE A 411 9.22 0.86 26.86
CA ILE A 411 10.38 1.74 26.93
C ILE A 411 11.03 1.52 28.29
N GLY A 412 12.20 0.87 28.29
CA GLY A 412 13.04 0.69 29.48
C GLY A 412 14.09 1.81 29.61
N SER A 413 14.86 1.78 30.68
CA SER A 413 15.92 2.78 30.97
C SER A 413 17.06 2.81 29.95
N SER A 414 17.21 1.77 29.12
CA SER A 414 18.27 1.65 28.09
C SER A 414 17.72 1.63 26.65
N GLY A 415 16.44 1.98 26.45
CA GLY A 415 15.80 2.01 25.13
C GLY A 415 14.56 1.11 25.02
N VAL A 416 14.23 0.72 23.79
CA VAL A 416 13.03 -0.04 23.43
C VAL A 416 13.22 -1.53 23.77
N LEU A 417 12.46 -2.05 24.74
CA LEU A 417 12.48 -3.44 25.21
C LEU A 417 11.60 -4.34 24.34
N THR A 418 12.20 -5.39 23.77
CA THR A 418 11.53 -6.41 22.93
C THR A 418 11.80 -7.83 23.43
N GLY A 419 11.08 -8.82 22.91
CA GLY A 419 11.34 -10.25 23.16
C GLY A 419 11.22 -10.68 24.62
N SER A 420 12.24 -11.38 25.12
CA SER A 420 12.31 -11.85 26.52
C SER A 420 12.37 -10.71 27.52
N ALA A 421 13.03 -9.60 27.19
CA ALA A 421 13.12 -8.41 28.04
C ALA A 421 11.73 -7.79 28.27
N ARG A 422 10.92 -7.71 27.21
CA ARG A 422 9.51 -7.30 27.30
C ARG A 422 8.71 -8.27 28.18
N THR A 423 8.86 -9.56 27.94
CA THR A 423 8.09 -10.60 28.65
C THR A 423 8.41 -10.60 30.15
N ALA A 424 9.68 -10.37 30.53
CA ALA A 424 10.09 -10.23 31.92
C ALA A 424 9.48 -8.97 32.57
N GLN A 425 9.50 -7.83 31.88
CA GLN A 425 8.88 -6.60 32.35
C GLN A 425 7.36 -6.74 32.53
N GLU A 426 6.66 -7.34 31.56
CA GLU A 426 5.22 -7.62 31.65
C GLU A 426 4.89 -8.56 32.82
N ALA A 427 5.72 -9.57 33.06
CA ALA A 427 5.54 -10.47 34.19
C ALA A 427 5.75 -9.75 35.53
N GLN A 428 6.73 -8.87 35.61
CA GLN A 428 7.01 -8.06 36.80
C GLN A 428 5.85 -7.09 37.10
N GLU A 429 5.35 -6.37 36.11
CA GLU A 429 4.21 -5.46 36.27
C GLU A 429 2.93 -6.22 36.66
N LYS A 430 2.67 -7.39 36.06
CA LYS A 430 1.55 -8.26 36.45
C LYS A 430 1.68 -8.72 37.90
N ALA A 431 2.88 -9.11 38.33
CA ALA A 431 3.13 -9.51 39.71
C ALA A 431 2.93 -8.33 40.68
N GLU A 432 3.43 -7.14 40.35
CA GLU A 432 3.23 -5.93 41.17
C GLU A 432 1.76 -5.53 41.26
N THR A 433 1.03 -5.62 40.14
CA THR A 433 -0.41 -5.33 40.10
C THR A 433 -1.20 -6.33 40.95
N LEU A 434 -0.82 -7.62 40.90
CA LEU A 434 -1.42 -8.66 41.73
C LEU A 434 -1.15 -8.41 43.22
N LEU A 435 0.09 -8.09 43.59
CA LEU A 435 0.48 -7.75 44.96
C LEU A 435 -0.30 -6.54 45.47
N ARG A 436 -0.43 -5.49 44.65
CA ARG A 436 -1.21 -4.30 44.99
C ARG A 436 -2.69 -4.62 45.20
N LYS A 437 -3.26 -5.49 44.36
CA LYS A 437 -4.65 -5.96 44.53
C LYS A 437 -4.84 -6.76 45.82
N GLN A 438 -3.92 -7.67 46.13
CA GLN A 438 -3.92 -8.43 47.40
C GLN A 438 -3.78 -7.51 48.62
N GLU A 439 -2.96 -6.47 48.54
CA GLU A 439 -2.81 -5.50 49.63
C GLU A 439 -4.10 -4.70 49.86
N ILE A 440 -4.79 -4.31 48.78
CA ILE A 440 -6.10 -3.66 48.84
C ILE A 440 -7.14 -4.59 49.48
N GLU A 441 -7.22 -5.85 49.05
CA GLU A 441 -8.15 -6.86 49.61
C GLU A 441 -7.86 -7.13 51.10
N ARG A 442 -6.59 -7.18 51.49
CA ARG A 442 -6.18 -7.33 52.90
C ARG A 442 -6.64 -6.12 53.72
N LYS A 443 -6.40 -4.90 53.23
CA LYS A 443 -6.83 -3.66 53.91
C LYS A 443 -8.35 -3.57 54.02
N GLN A 444 -9.09 -3.97 52.99
CA GLN A 444 -10.56 -4.04 53.01
C GLN A 444 -11.05 -5.04 54.07
N SER A 445 -10.45 -6.22 54.14
CA SER A 445 -10.79 -7.23 55.15
C SER A 445 -10.50 -6.76 56.58
N GLU A 446 -9.40 -6.02 56.77
CA GLU A 446 -9.06 -5.43 58.07
C GLU A 446 -10.04 -4.33 58.48
N ILE A 447 -10.47 -3.50 57.52
CA ILE A 447 -11.50 -2.48 57.74
C ILE A 447 -12.83 -3.13 58.14
N GLU A 448 -13.28 -4.20 57.47
CA GLU A 448 -14.54 -4.85 57.85
C GLU A 448 -14.46 -5.57 59.21
N ARG A 449 -13.30 -6.12 59.58
CA ARG A 449 -13.07 -6.61 60.95
C ARG A 449 -13.13 -5.47 61.97
N LYS A 450 -12.52 -4.32 61.69
CA LYS A 450 -12.60 -3.14 62.58
C LYS A 450 -14.04 -2.62 62.68
N LYS A 451 -14.77 -2.59 61.58
CA LYS A 451 -16.18 -2.17 61.53
C LYS A 451 -17.06 -3.08 62.38
N THR A 452 -16.97 -4.40 62.21
CA THR A 452 -17.74 -5.38 63.00
C THR A 452 -17.44 -5.29 64.49
N VAL A 453 -16.16 -5.13 64.87
CA VAL A 453 -15.78 -4.90 66.28
C VAL A 453 -16.36 -3.59 66.81
N THR A 454 -16.30 -2.52 66.03
CA THR A 454 -16.84 -1.20 66.42
C THR A 454 -18.37 -1.24 66.54
N GLU A 455 -19.08 -1.94 65.64
CA GLU A 455 -20.53 -2.14 65.72
C GLU A 455 -20.94 -2.93 66.97
N ALA A 456 -20.16 -3.95 67.34
CA ALA A 456 -20.36 -4.67 68.60
C ALA A 456 -20.17 -3.77 69.83
N GLN A 457 -19.14 -2.90 69.83
CA GLN A 457 -18.93 -1.91 70.89
C GLN A 457 -20.08 -0.90 70.99
N ILE A 458 -20.57 -0.38 69.86
CA ILE A 458 -21.72 0.53 69.82
C ILE A 458 -22.96 -0.16 70.42
N THR A 459 -23.18 -1.43 70.09
CA THR A 459 -24.31 -2.20 70.62
C THR A 459 -24.20 -2.39 72.13
N ALA A 460 -23.01 -2.73 72.63
CA ALA A 460 -22.77 -2.85 74.08
C ALA A 460 -22.95 -1.51 74.81
N LEU A 461 -22.45 -0.41 74.25
CA LEU A 461 -22.63 0.95 74.79
C LEU A 461 -24.10 1.36 74.83
N ARG A 462 -24.87 1.06 73.78
CA ARG A 462 -26.32 1.32 73.75
C ARG A 462 -27.06 0.55 74.85
N ALA A 463 -26.72 -0.72 75.06
CA ALA A 463 -27.30 -1.51 76.15
C ALA A 463 -26.95 -0.95 77.54
N GLN A 464 -25.72 -0.45 77.74
CA GLN A 464 -25.35 0.24 78.98
C GLN A 464 -26.16 1.52 79.19
N PHE A 465 -26.34 2.33 78.15
CA PHE A 465 -27.16 3.54 78.21
C PHE A 465 -28.64 3.24 78.52
N GLU A 466 -29.20 2.15 78.00
CA GLU A 466 -30.57 1.74 78.34
C GLU A 466 -30.70 1.37 79.82
N VAL A 467 -29.74 0.61 80.37
CA VAL A 467 -29.72 0.26 81.79
C VAL A 467 -29.64 1.52 82.66
N GLU A 468 -28.76 2.47 82.33
CA GLU A 468 -28.66 3.74 83.06
C GLU A 468 -29.96 4.56 82.98
N ARG A 469 -30.61 4.60 81.81
CA ARG A 469 -31.88 5.29 81.62
C ARG A 469 -32.99 4.67 82.47
N ASP A 470 -33.10 3.34 82.50
CA ASP A 470 -34.12 2.64 83.28
C ASP A 470 -33.90 2.85 84.79
N ILE A 471 -32.64 2.89 85.24
CA ILE A 471 -32.29 3.26 86.62
C ILE A 471 -32.73 4.70 86.91
N LEU A 472 -32.48 5.64 85.99
CA LEU A 472 -32.88 7.03 86.13
C LEU A 472 -34.41 7.17 86.21
N GLU A 473 -35.17 6.44 85.38
CA GLU A 473 -36.63 6.41 85.42
C GLU A 473 -37.14 5.90 86.77
N LEU A 474 -36.55 4.84 87.32
CA LEU A 474 -36.91 4.33 88.65
C LEU A 474 -36.64 5.37 89.75
N VAL A 475 -35.53 6.12 89.65
CA VAL A 475 -35.23 7.22 90.58
C VAL A 475 -36.29 8.32 90.46
N ILE A 476 -36.64 8.74 89.25
CA ILE A 476 -37.68 9.76 88.99
C ILE A 476 -39.03 9.32 89.53
N VAL A 477 -39.44 8.06 89.31
CA VAL A 477 -40.70 7.51 89.82
C VAL A 477 -40.70 7.50 91.34
N ARG A 478 -39.61 7.07 91.98
CA ARG A 478 -39.48 7.08 93.44
C ARG A 478 -39.53 8.50 94.01
N GLU A 479 -38.93 9.48 93.33
CA GLU A 479 -38.99 10.88 93.73
C GLU A 479 -40.41 11.44 93.61
N LYS A 480 -41.11 11.19 92.50
CA LYS A 480 -42.52 11.57 92.33
C LYS A 480 -43.43 10.96 93.40
N LEU A 481 -43.24 9.68 93.72
CA LEU A 481 -44.02 9.00 94.76
C LEU A 481 -43.73 9.61 96.15
N ARG A 482 -42.49 10.02 96.39
CA ARG A 482 -42.09 10.72 97.62
C ARG A 482 -42.75 12.09 97.71
N ASP A 483 -42.76 12.86 96.62
CA ASP A 483 -43.45 14.15 96.54
C ASP A 483 -44.97 13.99 96.73
N GLU A 484 -45.60 12.98 96.12
CA GLU A 484 -47.01 12.67 96.34
C GLU A 484 -47.31 12.30 97.80
N THR A 485 -46.45 11.53 98.47
CA THR A 485 -46.59 11.23 99.91
C THR A 485 -46.37 12.43 100.81
N LEU A 486 -45.50 13.37 100.43
CA LEU A 486 -45.31 14.64 101.14
C LEU A 486 -46.54 15.54 100.99
N VAL A 487 -47.12 15.63 99.79
CA VAL A 487 -48.37 16.37 99.54
C VAL A 487 -49.55 15.74 100.29
N GLN A 488 -49.65 14.40 100.33
CA GLN A 488 -50.65 13.68 101.13
C GLN A 488 -50.44 13.87 102.64
N GLY A 489 -49.18 13.90 103.09
CA GLY A 489 -48.81 14.18 104.49
C GLY A 489 -49.18 15.59 104.93
N ASP A 490 -48.96 16.60 104.08
CA ASP A 490 -49.38 17.99 104.34
C ASP A 490 -50.91 18.14 104.34
N LEU A 491 -51.63 17.39 103.49
CA LEU A 491 -53.09 17.33 103.50
C LEU A 491 -53.66 16.61 104.74
N ALA A 492 -52.97 15.60 105.27
CA ALA A 492 -53.35 14.90 106.50
C ALA A 492 -53.05 15.71 107.77
N ILE A 493 -51.92 16.44 107.80
CA ILE A 493 -51.55 17.33 108.92
C ILE A 493 -52.50 18.54 108.99
N SER A 494 -52.96 19.05 107.85
CA SER A 494 -53.97 20.12 107.80
C SER A 494 -55.35 19.69 108.35
N ARG A 495 -55.70 18.40 108.31
CA ARG A 495 -56.93 17.86 108.92
C ARG A 495 -56.85 17.59 110.43
N SER A 496 -55.65 17.58 111.04
CA SER A 496 -55.50 17.43 112.50
C SER A 496 -55.46 18.76 113.27
N ARG A 497 -55.49 19.90 112.56
CA ARG A 497 -55.62 21.24 113.13
C ARG A 497 -57.10 21.63 113.30
N GLN A 498 -57.84 20.91 114.14
CA GLN A 498 -59.07 21.42 114.76
C GLN A 498 -59.49 20.49 115.91
N VAL A 499 -59.45 21.03 117.13
CA VAL A 499 -60.12 20.64 118.39
C VAL A 499 -59.17 20.66 119.62
N SER A 500 -59.49 21.63 120.50
CA SER A 500 -59.15 21.90 121.92
C SER A 500 -57.71 22.32 122.27
N ASP A 501 -57.40 23.62 122.45
CA ASP A 501 -57.66 24.54 123.60
C ASP A 501 -56.95 24.12 124.90
N LEU A 502 -56.20 24.90 125.69
CA LEU A 502 -55.88 26.34 125.85
C LEU A 502 -54.61 26.44 126.80
N PRO A 503 -54.01 27.61 127.11
CA PRO A 503 -52.57 27.87 127.29
C PRO A 503 -52.25 28.38 128.74
N PRO A 504 -51.32 29.32 129.08
CA PRO A 504 -50.08 29.87 128.47
C PRO A 504 -48.87 30.02 129.45
N LYS A 505 -47.65 30.37 128.95
CA LYS A 505 -46.87 31.60 129.30
C LYS A 505 -45.33 31.51 129.13
N LEU A 506 -44.82 32.50 128.37
CA LEU A 506 -43.61 33.34 128.51
C LEU A 506 -42.16 32.78 128.52
N GLY A 507 -41.32 33.43 127.70
CA GLY A 507 -39.90 33.76 128.00
C GLY A 507 -38.89 33.21 126.98
N SER A 508 -38.60 33.89 125.87
CA SER A 508 -37.54 34.91 125.69
C SER A 508 -36.15 34.39 125.29
N ARG A 509 -35.57 35.09 124.29
CA ARG A 509 -34.15 35.24 123.90
C ARG A 509 -33.53 34.15 123.01
N LYS A 510 -33.18 34.51 121.76
CA LYS A 510 -31.87 35.06 121.29
C LYS A 510 -30.77 33.98 121.37
N THR A 511 -29.87 33.73 120.43
CA THR A 511 -29.40 34.33 119.16
C THR A 511 -28.20 33.47 118.78
N GLY A 512 -27.84 33.43 117.50
CA GLY A 512 -26.47 33.14 117.07
C GLY A 512 -26.39 31.85 116.28
N LYS A 513 -26.18 31.94 114.97
CA LYS A 513 -24.85 32.10 114.33
C LYS A 513 -24.14 30.75 114.29
N ASP A 514 -23.43 30.37 113.25
CA ASP A 514 -23.08 30.93 111.95
C ASP A 514 -22.32 29.81 111.25
N GLY A 515 -22.20 29.93 109.94
CA GLY A 515 -21.00 29.49 109.24
C GLY A 515 -21.16 28.16 108.51
N HIS A 516 -21.27 28.21 107.19
CA HIS A 516 -20.11 28.21 106.27
C HIS A 516 -19.66 26.77 106.01
N LYS A 517 -19.66 26.24 104.79
CA LYS A 517 -19.58 26.84 103.46
C LYS A 517 -20.22 25.87 102.47
#